data_AF-A0A3B1DI22-F1
#
_entry.id   AF-A0A3B1DI22-F1
#
_cell.length_a   1.000
_cell.length_b   1.000
_cell.length_c   1.000
_cell.angle_alpha   90.00
_cell.angle_beta   90.00
_cell.angle_gamma   90.00
#
_symmetry.space_group_name_H-M   'P 1'
#
loop_
_entity.id
_entity.type
_entity.pdbx_description
1 polymer ?
#
loop_
_entity_poly.entity_id
_entity_poly.type
_entity_poly.pdbx_seq_one_letter_code
_entity_poly.pdbx_strand_id
1 'polypeptide(L)'
;MKRNSSFILATFLLAMFFLQGCSDSDDNMSAGAEERSYEVTVLNLSHNQPFSPVAAIMHGAAYQGMTLGASANTALEILAESGDNSGFLADAKADPAVSDTTSGTEVIVSGAQGTMSLTGSETLLTIVSMLVNTNDAITVLNGIELGKMLKDETMTLHARAYDTGTEGNSEAASDIPGPAAGGEGFNAARNDRDFISVHPGIVSMDDGLVSSALSESHRFDNAVAKIMIRRIS
;
A
#
# COMPACT_ATOMS: atom_id res chain seq x y z
N MET A 1 85.51 -6.06 37.45
CA MET A 1 84.17 -6.60 37.09
C MET A 1 83.17 -6.01 38.08
N LYS A 2 82.10 -5.39 37.54
CA LYS A 2 80.93 -4.75 38.18
C LYS A 2 80.46 -5.49 39.46
N ARG A 3 79.95 -4.88 40.55
CA ARG A 3 78.96 -3.78 40.67
C ARG A 3 78.94 -3.23 42.11
N ASN A 4 78.74 -1.92 42.23
CA ASN A 4 78.61 -1.15 43.46
C ASN A 4 77.15 -1.11 43.99
N SER A 5 77.07 -1.08 45.33
CA SER A 5 76.32 -0.16 46.21
C SER A 5 74.78 -0.01 46.21
N SER A 6 74.26 -0.18 47.44
CA SER A 6 73.38 0.72 48.22
C SER A 6 71.86 0.54 48.23
N PHE A 7 71.39 0.24 49.46
CA PHE A 7 70.28 0.81 50.26
C PHE A 7 69.13 1.56 49.56
N ILE A 8 67.89 1.33 50.05
CA ILE A 8 67.00 2.35 50.67
C ILE A 8 65.70 1.68 51.19
N LEU A 9 65.31 2.07 52.41
CA LEU A 9 64.05 1.79 53.11
C LEU A 9 63.10 2.99 52.90
N ALA A 10 61.82 2.78 52.55
CA ALA A 10 60.82 3.86 52.52
C ALA A 10 59.37 3.37 52.76
N THR A 11 58.87 3.73 53.94
CA THR A 11 57.56 4.31 54.30
C THR A 11 56.35 4.13 53.38
N PHE A 12 55.27 3.52 53.91
CA PHE A 12 53.93 3.49 53.31
C PHE A 12 53.12 4.73 53.72
N LEU A 13 52.59 5.47 52.74
CA LEU A 13 51.75 6.65 52.92
C LEU A 13 50.30 6.32 52.52
N LEU A 14 49.36 6.63 53.41
CA LEU A 14 47.91 6.44 53.28
C LEU A 14 47.29 7.58 52.44
N ALA A 15 46.52 7.24 51.40
CA ALA A 15 45.75 8.21 50.62
C ALA A 15 44.25 7.84 50.62
N MET A 16 43.42 8.71 51.18
CA MET A 16 41.96 8.63 51.12
C MET A 16 41.48 9.07 49.74
N PHE A 17 40.71 8.20 49.06
CA PHE A 17 40.02 8.53 47.82
C PHE A 17 38.69 9.22 48.14
N PHE A 18 38.49 10.41 47.56
CA PHE A 18 37.18 11.04 47.43
C PHE A 18 36.34 10.25 46.43
N LEU A 19 35.20 9.69 46.85
CA LEU A 19 34.18 9.22 45.91
C LEU A 19 33.46 10.45 45.32
N GLN A 20 33.60 10.67 44.02
CA GLN A 20 32.63 11.45 43.26
C GLN A 20 31.48 10.51 42.85
N GLY A 21 30.26 10.83 43.28
CA GLY A 21 29.04 10.19 42.79
C GLY A 21 28.68 10.77 41.43
N CYS A 22 28.73 9.95 40.38
CA CYS A 22 28.03 10.25 39.13
C CYS A 22 26.53 9.98 39.36
N SER A 23 25.72 10.99 39.08
CA SER A 23 24.27 10.93 38.99
C SER A 23 23.91 10.03 37.81
N ASP A 24 23.29 8.89 38.11
CA ASP A 24 22.74 7.97 37.12
C ASP A 24 21.37 8.50 36.71
N SER A 25 21.28 9.05 35.50
CA SER A 25 20.03 9.42 34.86
C SER A 25 19.83 8.45 33.70
N ASP A 26 19.18 7.33 34.00
CA ASP A 26 18.64 6.39 33.02
C ASP A 26 17.48 7.04 32.27
N ASP A 27 17.79 7.94 31.34
CA ASP A 27 16.85 8.33 30.29
C ASP A 27 16.76 7.17 29.31
N ASN A 28 15.85 6.23 29.59
CA ASN A 28 15.40 5.24 28.63
C ASN A 28 14.61 5.96 27.53
N MET A 29 15.35 6.58 26.61
CA MET A 29 14.82 7.16 25.38
C MET A 29 14.24 5.99 24.57
N SER A 30 12.93 5.79 24.69
CA SER A 30 12.17 5.04 23.69
C SER A 30 12.49 5.67 22.34
N ALA A 31 13.34 5.03 21.54
CA ALA A 31 13.55 5.43 20.16
C ALA A 31 12.17 5.39 19.51
N GLY A 32 11.59 6.57 19.26
CA GLY A 32 10.35 6.68 18.50
C GLY A 32 10.52 5.95 17.18
N ALA A 33 9.45 5.34 16.68
CA ALA A 33 9.50 4.74 15.36
C ALA A 33 9.90 5.82 14.34
N GLU A 34 11.06 5.64 13.72
CA GLU A 34 11.63 6.61 12.78
C GLU A 34 10.69 6.77 11.58
N GLU A 35 10.21 8.00 11.34
CA GLU A 35 9.40 8.31 10.15
C GLU A 35 10.24 8.14 8.88
N ARG A 36 9.63 7.51 7.88
CA ARG A 36 10.23 7.30 6.56
C ARG A 36 9.29 7.80 5.49
N SER A 37 9.87 8.44 4.48
CA SER A 37 9.11 8.91 3.32
C SER A 37 9.36 7.99 2.14
N TYR A 38 8.29 7.69 1.40
CA TYR A 38 8.33 6.85 0.21
C TYR A 38 7.63 7.56 -0.95
N GLU A 39 8.21 7.44 -2.12
CA GLU A 39 7.58 7.81 -3.39
C GLU A 39 7.08 6.54 -4.06
N VAL A 40 5.79 6.50 -4.36
CA VAL A 40 5.10 5.37 -4.99
C VAL A 40 4.69 5.80 -6.38
N THR A 41 5.17 5.08 -7.39
CA THR A 41 4.76 5.27 -8.78
C THR A 41 3.99 4.05 -9.26
N VAL A 42 2.78 4.28 -9.75
CA VAL A 42 1.87 3.26 -10.30
C VAL A 42 1.80 3.45 -11.81
N LEU A 43 2.24 2.45 -12.56
CA LEU A 43 2.13 2.37 -14.01
C LEU A 43 0.99 1.43 -14.38
N ASN A 44 0.05 1.93 -15.18
CA ASN A 44 -1.05 1.14 -15.72
C ASN A 44 -0.57 0.32 -16.93
N LEU A 45 -0.48 -1.01 -16.77
CA LEU A 45 -0.05 -1.95 -17.82
C LEU A 45 -1.20 -2.49 -18.66
N SER A 46 -2.44 -2.21 -18.27
CA SER A 46 -3.62 -2.66 -18.98
C SER A 46 -3.84 -1.92 -20.29
N HIS A 47 -4.78 -2.41 -21.11
CA HIS A 47 -5.26 -1.76 -22.31
C HIS A 47 -6.76 -1.44 -22.16
N ASN A 48 -7.17 -0.22 -22.54
CA ASN A 48 -8.53 0.31 -22.34
C ASN A 48 -9.13 0.08 -20.94
N GLN A 49 -8.31 0.03 -19.90
CA GLN A 49 -8.75 -0.08 -18.52
C GLN A 49 -8.11 1.03 -17.70
N PRO A 50 -8.69 2.25 -17.70
CA PRO A 50 -8.18 3.34 -16.86
C PRO A 50 -8.23 2.94 -15.39
N PHE A 51 -7.27 3.41 -14.61
CA PHE A 51 -7.29 3.25 -13.16
C PHE A 51 -7.91 4.47 -12.50
N SER A 52 -8.80 4.28 -11.52
CA SER A 52 -9.29 5.38 -10.69
C SER A 52 -8.15 6.00 -9.88
N PRO A 53 -8.35 7.18 -9.25
CA PRO A 53 -7.39 7.72 -8.30
C PRO A 53 -6.91 6.65 -7.31
N VAL A 54 -5.59 6.48 -7.23
CA VAL A 54 -4.97 5.43 -6.43
C VAL A 54 -5.14 5.74 -4.94
N ALA A 55 -5.57 4.77 -4.15
CA ALA A 55 -5.50 4.82 -2.70
C ALA A 55 -4.19 4.20 -2.24
N ALA A 56 -3.41 4.89 -1.41
CA ALA A 56 -2.23 4.32 -0.78
C ALA A 56 -2.24 4.56 0.73
N ILE A 57 -1.90 3.52 1.50
CA ILE A 57 -2.05 3.46 2.94
C ILE A 57 -0.79 2.86 3.55
N MET A 58 -0.14 3.60 4.45
CA MET A 58 1.00 3.14 5.22
C MET A 58 0.54 2.69 6.60
N HIS A 59 0.82 1.44 6.96
CA HIS A 59 0.21 0.81 8.12
C HIS A 59 1.05 -0.31 8.73
N GLY A 60 0.70 -0.71 9.96
CA GLY A 60 1.25 -1.85 10.66
C GLY A 60 0.46 -3.14 10.39
N ALA A 61 0.92 -4.25 10.97
CA ALA A 61 0.39 -5.59 10.70
C ALA A 61 -1.06 -5.84 11.15
N ALA A 62 -1.63 -4.95 11.98
CA ALA A 62 -3.02 -5.06 12.43
C ALA A 62 -4.06 -4.56 11.41
N TYR A 63 -3.63 -3.81 10.39
CA TYR A 63 -4.48 -3.34 9.31
C TYR A 63 -4.28 -4.18 8.03
N GLN A 64 -5.37 -4.39 7.29
CA GLN A 64 -5.35 -4.93 5.93
C GLN A 64 -6.37 -4.14 5.09
N GLY A 65 -6.01 -3.75 3.86
CA GLY A 65 -6.97 -3.06 2.98
C GLY A 65 -8.04 -3.99 2.41
N MET A 66 -7.75 -5.29 2.36
CA MET A 66 -8.69 -6.35 2.01
C MET A 66 -8.19 -7.71 2.49
N THR A 67 -9.05 -8.73 2.44
CA THR A 67 -8.64 -10.12 2.69
C THR A 67 -9.23 -11.00 1.59
N LEU A 68 -8.39 -11.78 0.90
CA LEU A 68 -8.86 -12.70 -0.14
C LEU A 68 -9.84 -13.72 0.46
N GLY A 69 -10.98 -13.92 -0.19
CA GLY A 69 -12.04 -14.81 0.29
C GLY A 69 -12.91 -14.24 1.41
N ALA A 70 -12.67 -13.01 1.86
CA ALA A 70 -13.58 -12.27 2.73
C ALA A 70 -14.42 -11.28 1.91
N SER A 71 -15.54 -10.83 2.48
CA SER A 71 -16.37 -9.78 1.88
C SER A 71 -15.63 -8.44 1.87
N ALA A 72 -15.85 -7.65 0.81
CA ALA A 72 -15.43 -6.25 0.80
C ALA A 72 -16.23 -5.46 1.84
N ASN A 73 -15.59 -4.48 2.48
CA ASN A 73 -16.34 -3.51 3.28
C ASN A 73 -17.00 -2.48 2.36
N THR A 74 -17.98 -1.74 2.87
CA THR A 74 -18.73 -0.75 2.08
C THR A 74 -17.83 0.30 1.43
N ALA A 75 -16.75 0.70 2.08
CA ALA A 75 -15.84 1.70 1.52
C ALA A 75 -15.02 1.14 0.34
N LEU A 76 -14.62 -0.13 0.39
CA LEU A 76 -13.95 -0.84 -0.70
C LEU A 76 -14.91 -1.13 -1.86
N GLU A 77 -16.16 -1.46 -1.56
CA GLU A 77 -17.24 -1.60 -2.55
C GLU A 77 -17.47 -0.30 -3.32
N ILE A 78 -17.60 0.84 -2.62
CA ILE A 78 -17.72 2.16 -3.26
C ILE A 78 -16.48 2.44 -4.14
N LEU A 79 -15.28 2.15 -3.65
CA LEU A 79 -14.06 2.31 -4.44
C LEU A 79 -14.10 1.45 -5.70
N ALA A 80 -14.46 0.17 -5.56
CA ALA A 80 -14.48 -0.80 -6.64
C ALA A 80 -15.54 -0.51 -7.71
N GLU A 81 -16.69 0.06 -7.34
CA GLU A 81 -17.80 0.32 -8.27
C GLU A 81 -17.88 1.77 -8.75
N SER A 82 -17.17 2.71 -8.14
CA SER A 82 -17.23 4.14 -8.55
C SER A 82 -15.89 4.81 -8.74
N GLY A 83 -14.81 4.17 -8.28
CA GLY A 83 -13.48 4.76 -8.26
C GLY A 83 -13.26 5.79 -7.15
N ASP A 84 -14.27 6.09 -6.32
CA ASP A 84 -14.16 7.00 -5.18
C ASP A 84 -13.48 6.30 -3.99
N ASN A 85 -12.25 6.69 -3.70
CA ASN A 85 -11.47 6.14 -2.60
C ASN A 85 -11.55 6.96 -1.30
N SER A 86 -12.35 8.03 -1.25
CA SER A 86 -12.38 8.96 -0.12
C SER A 86 -12.83 8.29 1.17
N GLY A 87 -13.90 7.48 1.11
CA GLY A 87 -14.38 6.68 2.24
C GLY A 87 -13.35 5.64 2.68
N PHE A 88 -12.72 4.95 1.73
CA PHE A 88 -11.73 3.91 2.03
C PHE A 88 -10.50 4.47 2.74
N LEU A 89 -10.00 5.63 2.30
CA LEU A 89 -8.88 6.31 2.96
C LEU A 89 -9.29 6.91 4.31
N ALA A 90 -10.53 7.40 4.46
CA ALA A 90 -11.04 7.91 5.73
C ALA A 90 -11.16 6.80 6.79
N ASP A 91 -11.69 5.64 6.41
CA ASP A 91 -11.79 4.46 7.28
C ASP A 91 -10.41 3.97 7.70
N ALA A 92 -9.47 3.88 6.74
CA ALA A 92 -8.09 3.52 7.03
C ALA A 92 -7.44 4.52 8.01
N LYS A 93 -7.59 5.83 7.78
CA LYS A 93 -7.01 6.87 8.64
C LYS A 93 -7.55 6.85 10.07
N ALA A 94 -8.74 6.30 10.29
CA ALA A 94 -9.31 6.13 11.63
C ALA A 94 -8.73 4.93 12.40
N ASP A 95 -8.03 4.02 11.72
CA ASP A 95 -7.41 2.84 12.33
C ASP A 95 -6.09 3.23 13.02
N PRO A 96 -5.88 2.87 14.30
CA PRO A 96 -4.66 3.21 15.04
C PRO A 96 -3.39 2.52 14.48
N ALA A 97 -3.52 1.49 13.65
CA ALA A 97 -2.41 0.84 12.96
C ALA A 97 -2.01 1.55 11.67
N VAL A 98 -2.69 2.62 11.25
CA VAL A 98 -2.36 3.38 10.04
C VAL A 98 -1.61 4.66 10.42
N SER A 99 -0.44 4.87 9.84
CA SER A 99 0.36 6.08 10.09
C SER A 99 0.13 7.17 9.04
N ASP A 100 -0.19 6.80 7.80
CA ASP A 100 -0.43 7.76 6.73
C ASP A 100 -1.33 7.19 5.63
N THR A 101 -2.05 8.08 4.95
CA THR A 101 -2.95 7.77 3.84
C THR A 101 -2.83 8.86 2.79
N THR A 102 -2.77 8.49 1.51
CA THR A 102 -2.76 9.46 0.41
C THR A 102 -3.60 8.97 -0.75
N SER A 103 -4.21 9.91 -1.45
CA SER A 103 -4.94 9.67 -2.70
C SER A 103 -4.15 10.22 -3.87
N GLY A 104 -4.11 9.47 -4.98
CA GLY A 104 -3.72 10.01 -6.26
C GLY A 104 -4.72 11.09 -6.69
N THR A 105 -4.30 12.04 -7.51
CA THR A 105 -5.18 13.15 -7.91
C THR A 105 -5.95 12.90 -9.19
N GLU A 106 -5.50 11.94 -10.01
CA GLU A 106 -5.99 11.75 -11.37
C GLU A 106 -6.23 10.28 -11.68
N VAL A 107 -7.11 10.05 -12.66
CA VAL A 107 -7.23 8.76 -13.35
C VAL A 107 -5.93 8.44 -14.10
N ILE A 108 -5.43 7.22 -13.97
CA ILE A 108 -4.25 6.75 -14.71
C ILE A 108 -4.72 5.96 -15.93
N VAL A 109 -4.74 6.60 -17.10
CA VAL A 109 -5.08 5.95 -18.37
C VAL A 109 -4.07 4.85 -18.73
N SER A 110 -4.47 3.91 -19.60
CA SER A 110 -3.62 2.81 -20.06
C SER A 110 -2.26 3.30 -20.58
N GLY A 111 -1.18 2.69 -20.11
CA GLY A 111 0.21 3.04 -20.45
C GLY A 111 0.75 4.28 -19.74
N ALA A 112 -0.07 5.03 -19.00
CA ALA A 112 0.37 6.17 -18.20
C ALA A 112 0.72 5.76 -16.76
N GLN A 113 1.34 6.68 -16.03
CA GLN A 113 1.70 6.50 -14.63
C GLN A 113 1.28 7.69 -13.76
N GLY A 114 0.97 7.39 -12.51
CA GLY A 114 0.79 8.38 -11.44
C GLY A 114 1.82 8.18 -10.34
N THR A 115 2.19 9.27 -9.66
CA THR A 115 3.15 9.25 -8.54
C THR A 115 2.54 9.95 -7.34
N MET A 116 2.75 9.38 -6.16
CA MET A 116 2.30 9.91 -4.87
C MET A 116 3.36 9.66 -3.80
N SER A 117 3.28 10.40 -2.69
CA SER A 117 4.20 10.27 -1.57
C SER A 117 3.45 9.96 -0.28
N LEU A 118 4.04 9.10 0.55
CA LEU A 118 3.59 8.84 1.91
C LEU A 118 4.75 9.03 2.87
N THR A 119 4.46 9.49 4.09
CA THR A 119 5.42 9.60 5.18
C THR A 119 4.80 9.09 6.45
N GLY A 120 5.43 8.10 7.08
CA GLY A 120 4.92 7.53 8.31
C GLY A 120 5.96 6.66 9.01
N SER A 121 5.62 6.25 10.22
CA SER A 121 6.44 5.39 11.07
C SER A 121 6.25 3.90 10.81
N GLU A 122 5.13 3.54 10.18
CA GLU A 122 4.82 2.15 9.87
C GLU A 122 5.54 1.66 8.61
N THR A 123 5.56 0.34 8.43
CA THR A 123 6.43 -0.30 7.44
C THR A 123 5.71 -1.13 6.41
N LEU A 124 4.39 -1.33 6.52
CA LEU A 124 3.61 -1.98 5.47
C LEU A 124 2.92 -0.93 4.60
N LEU A 125 2.81 -1.23 3.31
CA LEU A 125 2.11 -0.41 2.33
C LEU A 125 1.03 -1.22 1.64
N THR A 126 -0.18 -0.67 1.62
CA THR A 126 -1.30 -1.14 0.81
C THR A 126 -1.62 -0.10 -0.26
N ILE A 127 -1.81 -0.56 -1.49
CA ILE A 127 -2.19 0.26 -2.66
C ILE A 127 -3.41 -0.39 -3.31
N VAL A 128 -4.45 0.39 -3.57
CA VAL A 128 -5.71 -0.06 -4.21
C VAL A 128 -6.13 0.95 -5.28
N SER A 129 -6.66 0.49 -6.40
CA SER A 129 -7.31 1.33 -7.42
C SER A 129 -8.31 0.50 -8.23
N MET A 130 -9.41 1.12 -8.67
CA MET A 130 -10.40 0.46 -9.53
C MET A 130 -9.91 0.39 -10.98
N LEU A 131 -10.19 -0.72 -11.67
CA LEU A 131 -10.17 -0.77 -13.13
C LEU A 131 -11.52 -0.24 -13.65
N VAL A 132 -11.51 0.98 -14.18
CA VAL A 132 -12.71 1.80 -14.34
C VAL A 132 -13.69 1.27 -15.41
N ASN A 133 -13.21 0.54 -16.43
CA ASN A 133 -14.08 -0.12 -17.41
C ASN A 133 -14.43 -1.55 -16.98
N THR A 134 -14.86 -1.71 -15.73
CA THR A 134 -15.37 -2.94 -15.13
C THR A 134 -16.53 -2.63 -14.19
N ASN A 135 -17.22 -3.67 -13.70
CA ASN A 135 -18.24 -3.56 -12.66
C ASN A 135 -17.61 -3.20 -11.30
N ASP A 136 -16.77 -4.10 -10.78
CA ASP A 136 -16.22 -4.02 -9.42
C ASP A 136 -14.76 -4.52 -9.33
N ALA A 137 -13.99 -4.38 -10.41
CA ALA A 137 -12.60 -4.85 -10.42
C ALA A 137 -11.64 -3.82 -9.80
N ILE A 138 -10.73 -4.31 -8.95
CA ILE A 138 -9.65 -3.53 -8.35
C ILE A 138 -8.28 -4.14 -8.66
N THR A 139 -7.24 -3.31 -8.71
CA THR A 139 -5.85 -3.75 -8.58
C THR A 139 -5.36 -3.46 -7.17
N VAL A 140 -4.69 -4.42 -6.55
CA VAL A 140 -4.18 -4.28 -5.18
C VAL A 140 -2.77 -4.84 -4.98
N LEU A 141 -1.98 -4.12 -4.19
CA LEU A 141 -0.88 -4.68 -3.39
C LEU A 141 -1.23 -4.48 -1.93
N ASN A 142 -1.25 -5.54 -1.12
CA ASN A 142 -1.76 -5.50 0.25
C ASN A 142 -0.64 -5.89 1.23
N GLY A 143 -0.28 -4.99 2.14
CA GLY A 143 0.69 -5.24 3.21
C GLY A 143 2.13 -5.48 2.73
N ILE A 144 2.63 -4.72 1.78
CA ILE A 144 4.02 -4.83 1.28
C ILE A 144 4.99 -4.28 2.33
N GLU A 145 5.96 -5.10 2.74
CA GLU A 145 6.99 -4.73 3.71
C GLU A 145 8.07 -3.79 3.11
N LEU A 146 8.18 -2.59 3.67
CA LEU A 146 9.11 -1.53 3.26
C LEU A 146 10.20 -1.25 4.28
N GLY A 147 10.10 -1.81 5.50
CA GLY A 147 10.95 -1.45 6.64
C GLY A 147 12.42 -1.83 6.48
N LYS A 148 12.71 -2.74 5.53
CA LYS A 148 14.06 -3.19 5.19
C LYS A 148 14.70 -2.41 4.04
N MET A 149 13.95 -1.54 3.36
CA MET A 149 14.48 -0.75 2.26
C MET A 149 15.51 0.25 2.78
N LEU A 150 16.67 0.31 2.12
CA LEU A 150 17.67 1.34 2.36
C LEU A 150 17.22 2.66 1.72
N LYS A 151 17.77 3.77 2.20
CA LYS A 151 17.53 5.08 1.57
C LYS A 151 17.95 5.03 0.10
N ASP A 152 17.14 5.64 -0.77
CA ASP A 152 17.26 5.65 -2.23
C ASP A 152 17.08 4.28 -2.92
N GLU A 153 16.81 3.21 -2.17
CA GLU A 153 16.47 1.90 -2.74
C GLU A 153 15.09 1.95 -3.40
N THR A 154 14.95 1.25 -4.52
CA THR A 154 13.69 1.11 -5.26
C THR A 154 13.27 -0.35 -5.31
N MET A 155 12.07 -0.64 -4.82
CA MET A 155 11.39 -1.93 -4.97
C MET A 155 10.43 -1.86 -6.16
N THR A 156 10.38 -2.90 -6.99
CA THR A 156 9.43 -3.02 -8.10
C THR A 156 8.57 -4.27 -7.94
N LEU A 157 7.26 -4.08 -8.02
CA LEU A 157 6.25 -5.11 -7.85
C LEU A 157 5.23 -5.06 -8.99
N HIS A 158 4.50 -6.15 -9.17
CA HIS A 158 3.40 -6.23 -10.13
C HIS A 158 2.12 -6.61 -9.39
N ALA A 159 1.03 -5.89 -9.67
CA ALA A 159 -0.26 -6.08 -9.04
C ALA A 159 -1.24 -6.76 -10.01
N ARG A 160 -2.10 -7.59 -9.44
CA ARG A 160 -3.14 -8.32 -10.16
C ARG A 160 -4.49 -7.63 -9.99
N ALA A 161 -5.40 -7.88 -10.93
CA ALA A 161 -6.80 -7.56 -10.80
C ALA A 161 -7.52 -8.58 -9.89
N TYR A 162 -8.41 -8.07 -9.06
CA TYR A 162 -9.31 -8.77 -8.16
C TYR A 162 -10.73 -8.26 -8.42
N ASP A 163 -11.68 -9.12 -8.13
CA ASP A 163 -13.12 -8.91 -8.22
C ASP A 163 -13.60 -8.86 -6.76
N THR A 164 -14.26 -7.76 -6.36
CA THR A 164 -14.70 -7.59 -4.96
C THR A 164 -15.90 -8.46 -4.61
N GLY A 165 -16.60 -8.98 -5.61
CA GLY A 165 -17.77 -9.83 -5.48
C GLY A 165 -19.00 -9.09 -5.00
N THR A 166 -19.01 -7.76 -5.13
CA THR A 166 -20.09 -6.87 -4.70
C THR A 166 -21.08 -6.60 -5.84
N GLU A 167 -20.64 -6.78 -7.08
CA GLU A 167 -21.50 -6.70 -8.25
C GLU A 167 -21.27 -7.88 -9.19
N GLY A 168 -22.33 -8.32 -9.88
CA GLY A 168 -22.20 -9.38 -10.88
C GLY A 168 -21.37 -8.89 -12.07
N ASN A 169 -20.47 -9.73 -12.57
CA ASN A 169 -19.69 -9.49 -13.79
C ASN A 169 -20.54 -9.54 -15.07
N SER A 170 -21.55 -8.68 -15.15
CA SER A 170 -22.50 -8.60 -16.26
C SER A 170 -21.85 -8.03 -17.52
N GLU A 171 -20.82 -7.20 -17.34
CA GLU A 171 -20.23 -6.32 -18.34
C GLU A 171 -21.28 -5.45 -19.05
N ALA A 172 -22.43 -5.22 -18.43
CA ALA A 172 -23.54 -4.50 -19.02
C ALA A 172 -23.24 -3.00 -19.07
N ALA A 173 -23.79 -2.32 -20.10
CA ALA A 173 -23.56 -0.89 -20.26
C ALA A 173 -24.08 -0.04 -19.08
N SER A 174 -25.13 -0.50 -18.40
CA SER A 174 -25.67 0.16 -17.21
C SER A 174 -24.77 0.06 -15.99
N ASP A 175 -23.84 -0.89 -15.99
CA ASP A 175 -23.16 -1.37 -14.79
C ASP A 175 -21.66 -1.01 -14.82
N ILE A 176 -21.13 -0.63 -15.99
CA ILE A 176 -19.73 -0.20 -16.16
C ILE A 176 -19.68 1.33 -16.10
N PRO A 177 -19.14 1.94 -15.03
CA PRO A 177 -19.15 3.40 -14.87
C PRO A 177 -18.19 4.09 -15.84
N GLY A 178 -17.13 3.39 -16.24
CA GLY A 178 -16.06 3.92 -17.04
C GLY A 178 -16.45 4.40 -18.43
N PRO A 179 -15.54 5.11 -19.12
CA PRO A 179 -15.81 5.73 -20.42
C PRO A 179 -16.19 4.74 -21.53
N ALA A 180 -16.01 3.43 -21.34
CA ALA A 180 -16.48 2.41 -22.27
C ALA A 180 -18.01 2.35 -22.37
N ALA A 181 -18.73 2.66 -21.28
CA ALA A 181 -20.19 2.53 -21.23
C ALA A 181 -20.90 3.70 -20.53
N GLY A 182 -20.28 4.35 -19.55
CA GLY A 182 -20.87 5.48 -18.82
C GLY A 182 -22.08 5.08 -17.96
N GLY A 183 -22.10 3.86 -17.46
CA GLY A 183 -23.11 3.31 -16.58
C GLY A 183 -23.10 3.91 -15.17
N GLU A 184 -23.94 3.36 -14.30
CA GLU A 184 -24.02 3.74 -12.90
C GLU A 184 -22.77 3.27 -12.15
N GLY A 185 -22.21 4.15 -11.30
CA GLY A 185 -21.24 3.78 -10.27
C GLY A 185 -21.87 2.95 -9.15
N PHE A 186 -21.30 2.97 -7.96
CA PHE A 186 -21.81 2.29 -6.76
C PHE A 186 -23.35 2.28 -6.63
N ASN A 187 -23.91 1.10 -6.42
CA ASN A 187 -25.33 0.92 -6.12
C ASN A 187 -25.53 -0.21 -5.09
N ALA A 188 -25.86 0.18 -3.85
CA ALA A 188 -26.04 -0.72 -2.70
C ALA A 188 -27.12 -1.81 -2.86
N ALA A 189 -27.95 -1.75 -3.92
CA ALA A 189 -28.94 -2.79 -4.21
C ALA A 189 -28.37 -3.93 -5.08
N ARG A 190 -27.22 -3.72 -5.73
CA ARG A 190 -26.50 -4.76 -6.48
C ARG A 190 -25.75 -5.65 -5.50
N ASN A 191 -25.68 -6.93 -5.82
CA ASN A 191 -24.95 -7.94 -5.06
C ASN A 191 -24.58 -9.11 -5.99
N ASP A 192 -23.50 -9.83 -5.68
CA ASP A 192 -23.08 -11.07 -6.31
C ASP A 192 -22.73 -12.16 -5.28
N ARG A 193 -21.43 -12.39 -5.07
CA ARG A 193 -20.90 -13.54 -4.32
C ARG A 193 -20.46 -13.20 -2.91
N ASP A 194 -20.31 -11.91 -2.60
CA ASP A 194 -19.90 -11.39 -1.29
C ASP A 194 -18.52 -11.88 -0.81
N PHE A 195 -17.59 -12.15 -1.73
CA PHE A 195 -16.19 -12.40 -1.38
C PHE A 195 -15.21 -11.95 -2.46
N ILE A 196 -14.07 -11.43 -2.02
CA ILE A 196 -13.02 -10.96 -2.91
C ILE A 196 -12.27 -12.16 -3.50
N SER A 197 -12.08 -12.16 -4.81
CA SER A 197 -11.37 -13.21 -5.54
C SER A 197 -10.43 -12.64 -6.60
N VAL A 198 -9.55 -13.47 -7.17
CA VAL A 198 -8.77 -13.05 -8.35
C VAL A 198 -9.74 -12.88 -9.51
N HIS A 199 -9.71 -11.73 -10.18
CA HIS A 199 -10.64 -11.45 -11.26
C HIS A 199 -10.42 -12.43 -12.43
N PRO A 200 -11.49 -13.03 -13.00
CA PRO A 200 -11.37 -14.00 -14.08
C PRO A 200 -11.00 -13.39 -15.45
N GLY A 201 -10.70 -12.09 -15.53
CA GLY A 201 -10.62 -11.33 -16.78
C GLY A 201 -11.99 -10.89 -17.32
N ILE A 202 -11.99 -10.32 -18.53
CA ILE A 202 -13.17 -9.86 -19.27
C ILE A 202 -13.51 -10.89 -20.34
N VAL A 203 -14.79 -11.25 -20.46
CA VAL A 203 -15.31 -12.12 -21.53
C VAL A 203 -15.58 -11.29 -22.78
N SER A 204 -16.24 -10.13 -22.66
CA SER A 204 -16.56 -9.22 -23.76
C SER A 204 -17.56 -9.75 -24.80
N MET A 205 -18.06 -8.84 -25.64
CA MET A 205 -18.91 -9.19 -26.78
C MET A 205 -18.18 -10.07 -27.81
N ASP A 206 -16.85 -9.94 -27.88
CA ASP A 206 -16.02 -10.62 -28.89
C ASP A 206 -15.80 -12.11 -28.55
N ASP A 207 -15.85 -12.51 -27.27
CA ASP A 207 -15.81 -13.93 -26.85
C ASP A 207 -17.21 -14.51 -26.56
N GLY A 208 -18.27 -13.83 -27.01
CA GLY A 208 -19.63 -14.39 -27.06
C GLY A 208 -20.58 -13.94 -25.95
N LEU A 209 -20.18 -13.01 -25.07
CA LEU A 209 -21.10 -12.35 -24.15
C LEU A 209 -21.82 -11.21 -24.88
N VAL A 210 -22.87 -11.54 -25.64
CA VAL A 210 -23.58 -10.60 -26.53
C VAL A 210 -24.15 -9.34 -25.86
N SER A 211 -24.35 -9.37 -24.53
CA SER A 211 -24.83 -8.23 -23.74
C SER A 211 -23.73 -7.32 -23.22
N SER A 212 -22.46 -7.71 -23.39
CA SER A 212 -21.32 -6.94 -22.91
C SER A 212 -21.18 -5.63 -23.67
N ALA A 213 -20.93 -4.55 -22.95
CA ALA A 213 -20.52 -3.26 -23.49
C ALA A 213 -19.01 -3.22 -23.80
N LEU A 214 -18.27 -4.25 -23.41
CA LEU A 214 -16.83 -4.35 -23.59
C LEU A 214 -16.48 -5.17 -24.83
N SER A 215 -15.26 -4.97 -25.28
CA SER A 215 -14.62 -5.65 -26.40
C SER A 215 -13.29 -6.25 -25.96
N GLU A 216 -12.66 -7.04 -26.82
CA GLU A 216 -11.35 -7.65 -26.58
C GLU A 216 -10.29 -6.62 -26.15
N SER A 217 -10.43 -5.36 -26.59
CA SER A 217 -9.53 -4.29 -26.18
C SER A 217 -9.53 -4.00 -24.68
N HIS A 218 -10.59 -4.34 -23.95
CA HIS A 218 -10.74 -4.14 -22.51
C HIS A 218 -10.25 -5.35 -21.69
N ARG A 219 -9.88 -6.43 -22.37
CA ARG A 219 -9.34 -7.62 -21.73
C ARG A 219 -8.03 -7.29 -21.04
N PHE A 220 -7.84 -7.90 -19.88
CA PHE A 220 -6.58 -7.88 -19.18
C PHE A 220 -6.20 -9.29 -18.76
N ASP A 221 -4.94 -9.60 -18.99
CA ASP A 221 -4.26 -10.72 -18.34
C ASP A 221 -3.37 -10.15 -17.25
N ASN A 222 -3.35 -10.82 -16.10
CA ASN A 222 -2.52 -10.39 -14.99
C ASN A 222 -1.02 -10.45 -15.37
N ALA A 223 -0.19 -9.50 -14.96
CA ALA A 223 -0.45 -8.36 -14.07
C ALA A 223 -0.98 -7.11 -14.78
N VAL A 224 -1.81 -6.32 -14.09
CA VAL A 224 -2.44 -5.11 -14.64
C VAL A 224 -1.71 -3.82 -14.27
N ALA A 225 -0.92 -3.84 -13.19
CA ALA A 225 -0.13 -2.68 -12.78
C ALA A 225 1.32 -3.05 -12.45
N LYS A 226 2.24 -2.13 -12.72
CA LYS A 226 3.60 -2.14 -12.18
C LYS A 226 3.72 -1.04 -11.14
N ILE A 227 4.20 -1.38 -9.96
CA ILE A 227 4.36 -0.44 -8.85
C ILE A 227 5.84 -0.34 -8.49
N MET A 228 6.35 0.88 -8.46
CA MET A 228 7.72 1.19 -8.08
C MET A 228 7.67 2.03 -6.81
N ILE A 229 8.33 1.56 -5.77
CA ILE A 229 8.36 2.21 -4.45
C ILE A 229 9.80 2.59 -4.18
N ARG A 230 10.08 3.87 -3.97
CA ARG A 230 11.41 4.37 -3.68
C ARG A 230 11.44 4.99 -2.29
N ARG A 231 12.37 4.56 -1.44
CA ARG A 231 12.56 5.18 -0.13
C ARG A 231 13.32 6.50 -0.28
N ILE A 232 12.78 7.57 0.29
CA ILE A 232 13.33 8.93 0.21
C ILE A 232 14.15 9.28 1.47
N SER A 233 13.65 8.90 2.65
CA SER A 233 14.28 9.13 3.96
C SER A 233 14.15 7.91 4.87
#